data_AF-A0A0Q4SP35-F1
#
_entry.id   AF-A0A0Q4SP35-F1
#
_cell.length_a   1.000
_cell.length_b   1.000
_cell.length_c   1.000
_cell.angle_alpha   90.00
_cell.angle_beta   90.00
_cell.angle_gamma   90.00
#
_symmetry.space_group_name_H-M   'P 1'
#
loop_
_entity.id
_entity.type
_entity.pdbx_description
1 polymer ?
#
loop_
_entity_poly.entity_id
_entity_poly.type
_entity_poly.pdbx_seq_one_letter_code
_entity_poly.pdbx_strand_id
1 'polypeptide(L)'
;MDLFHVSTKKYHVGQIIKAKDFENTEYYQNATNQNKNWIDEFLDINKPANAPERKKAIYAFDCVENCVAFKGQNNDNFYYKVKMLKPIACPMSLTDALKREDEENNLRIANEYWNYNENWKFLEYLSSEMQIIEIIPPPNIILVNKGKMNYSSDRELTQRLLTLYKKKQ
;
A
#
# COMPACT_ATOMS: atom_id res chain seq x y z
N MET A 1 13.80 3.37 -10.06
CA MET A 1 13.40 3.53 -8.65
C MET A 1 13.45 2.16 -8.00
N ASP A 2 14.00 2.08 -6.80
CA ASP A 2 14.05 0.85 -6.03
C ASP A 2 12.74 0.68 -5.26
N LEU A 3 12.24 -0.55 -5.18
CA LEU A 3 11.03 -0.92 -4.44
C LEU A 3 11.35 -2.02 -3.44
N PHE A 4 10.55 -2.09 -2.38
CA PHE A 4 10.78 -2.97 -1.24
C PHE A 4 9.50 -3.73 -0.87
N HIS A 5 9.64 -5.03 -0.64
CA HIS A 5 8.55 -5.91 -0.27
C HIS A 5 8.82 -6.57 1.09
N VAL A 6 7.75 -6.82 1.84
CA VAL A 6 7.79 -7.57 3.10
C VAL A 6 6.79 -8.71 3.05
N SER A 7 7.20 -9.90 3.48
CA SER A 7 6.34 -11.09 3.53
C SER A 7 6.71 -11.99 4.69
N THR A 8 5.75 -12.76 5.17
CA THR A 8 6.00 -13.91 6.07
C THR A 8 6.45 -15.15 5.30
N LYS A 9 6.32 -15.14 3.97
CA LYS A 9 6.82 -16.19 3.08
C LYS A 9 8.26 -15.91 2.68
N LYS A 10 9.05 -16.99 2.64
CA LYS A 10 10.42 -16.96 2.14
C LYS A 10 10.42 -17.07 0.63
N TYR A 11 11.07 -16.13 -0.04
CA TYR A 11 11.30 -16.12 -1.48
C TYR A 11 12.80 -16.17 -1.81
N HIS A 12 13.11 -16.51 -3.05
CA HIS A 12 14.47 -16.61 -3.55
C HIS A 12 14.81 -15.47 -4.51
N VAL A 13 16.07 -15.05 -4.54
CA VAL A 13 16.57 -14.07 -5.52
C VAL A 13 16.31 -14.59 -6.94
N GLY A 14 15.83 -13.72 -7.82
CA GLY A 14 15.43 -14.04 -9.18
C GLY A 14 14.02 -14.59 -9.32
N GLN A 15 13.37 -15.01 -8.23
CA GLN A 15 12.00 -15.52 -8.25
C GLN A 15 11.03 -14.45 -8.77
N ILE A 16 10.15 -14.86 -9.69
CA ILE A 16 9.05 -14.04 -10.20
C ILE A 16 7.76 -14.51 -9.52
N ILE A 17 7.04 -13.56 -8.95
CA ILE A 17 5.76 -13.75 -8.26
C ILE A 17 4.71 -13.08 -9.13
N LYS A 18 3.66 -13.81 -9.51
CA LYS A 18 2.57 -13.28 -10.31
C LYS A 18 1.26 -13.33 -9.54
N ALA A 19 0.51 -12.24 -9.59
CA ALA A 19 -0.81 -12.10 -8.95
C ALA A 19 -1.76 -13.24 -9.32
N LYS A 20 -1.73 -13.69 -10.57
CA LYS A 20 -2.57 -14.78 -11.09
C LYS A 20 -2.30 -16.15 -10.45
N ASP A 21 -1.16 -16.31 -9.79
CA ASP A 21 -0.76 -17.58 -9.16
C ASP A 21 -1.41 -17.73 -7.77
N PHE A 22 -2.14 -16.72 -7.31
CA PHE A 22 -2.87 -16.72 -6.04
C PHE A 22 -4.34 -16.36 -6.30
N GLU A 23 -5.25 -16.99 -5.58
CA GLU A 23 -6.66 -16.61 -5.60
C GLU A 23 -6.86 -15.23 -4.95
N ASN A 24 -6.19 -15.02 -3.81
CA ASN A 24 -6.18 -13.79 -3.03
C ASN A 24 -4.80 -13.57 -2.40
N THR A 25 -4.44 -12.31 -2.17
CA THR A 25 -3.20 -11.96 -1.46
C THR A 25 -3.34 -12.18 0.05
N GLU A 26 -2.22 -12.39 0.77
CA GLU A 26 -2.22 -12.48 2.25
C GLU A 26 -2.81 -11.21 2.88
N TYR A 27 -2.55 -10.06 2.26
CA TYR A 27 -3.13 -8.79 2.68
C TYR A 27 -4.66 -8.80 2.58
N TYR A 28 -5.21 -9.18 1.44
CA TYR A 28 -6.65 -9.23 1.23
C TYR A 28 -7.32 -10.25 2.15
N GLN A 29 -6.73 -11.43 2.33
CA GLN A 29 -7.23 -12.44 3.28
C GLN A 29 -7.29 -11.89 4.72
N ASN A 30 -6.26 -11.17 5.15
CA ASN A 30 -6.25 -10.51 6.46
C ASN A 30 -7.31 -9.40 6.56
N ALA A 31 -7.54 -8.63 5.49
CA ALA A 31 -8.59 -7.62 5.44
C ALA A 31 -9.99 -8.25 5.54
N THR A 32 -10.25 -9.34 4.82
CA THR A 32 -11.50 -10.13 4.91
C THR A 32 -11.74 -10.65 6.32
N ASN A 33 -10.71 -11.23 6.96
CA ASN A 33 -10.81 -11.72 8.34
C ASN A 33 -11.14 -10.61 9.35
N GLN A 34 -10.83 -9.34 9.02
CA GLN A 34 -11.14 -8.17 9.83
C GLN A 34 -12.41 -7.44 9.37
N ASN A 35 -13.15 -7.98 8.40
CA ASN A 35 -14.31 -7.36 7.76
C ASN A 35 -14.00 -5.96 7.17
N LYS A 36 -12.80 -5.82 6.59
CA LYS A 36 -12.26 -4.58 5.97
C LYS A 36 -12.05 -4.72 4.46
N ASN A 37 -12.39 -5.85 3.86
CA ASN A 37 -12.26 -6.10 2.41
C ASN A 37 -13.08 -5.12 1.55
N TRP A 38 -14.17 -4.57 2.10
CA TRP A 38 -14.99 -3.57 1.42
C TRP A 38 -14.18 -2.35 0.94
N ILE A 39 -13.09 -2.00 1.63
CA ILE A 39 -12.21 -0.88 1.25
C ILE A 39 -11.53 -1.19 -0.08
N ASP A 40 -10.97 -2.40 -0.22
CA ASP A 40 -10.31 -2.83 -1.44
C ASP A 40 -11.32 -2.98 -2.58
N GLU A 41 -12.52 -3.50 -2.30
CA GLU A 41 -13.62 -3.60 -3.27
C GLU A 41 -14.08 -2.22 -3.75
N PHE A 42 -14.26 -1.26 -2.83
CA PHE A 42 -14.65 0.11 -3.16
C PHE A 42 -13.60 0.81 -4.00
N LEU A 43 -12.32 0.68 -3.65
CA LEU A 43 -11.22 1.21 -4.46
C LEU A 43 -11.15 0.53 -5.83
N ASP A 44 -11.39 -0.78 -5.91
CA ASP A 44 -11.36 -1.52 -7.17
C ASP A 44 -12.48 -1.12 -8.14
N ILE A 45 -13.67 -0.77 -7.63
CA ILE A 45 -14.77 -0.25 -8.46
C ILE A 45 -14.41 1.11 -9.09
N ASN A 46 -13.63 1.91 -8.38
CA ASN A 46 -13.28 3.28 -8.78
C ASN A 46 -11.89 3.39 -9.45
N LYS A 47 -11.27 2.26 -9.79
CA LYS A 47 -9.89 2.25 -10.30
C LYS A 47 -9.80 2.61 -11.79
N PRO A 48 -8.68 3.20 -12.23
CA PRO A 48 -8.35 3.33 -13.64
C PRO A 48 -8.31 1.97 -14.36
N ALA A 49 -8.67 1.94 -15.65
CA ALA A 49 -8.74 0.70 -16.42
C ALA A 49 -7.41 -0.09 -16.45
N ASN A 50 -6.28 0.61 -16.41
CA ASN A 50 -4.93 0.04 -16.40
C ASN A 50 -4.41 -0.35 -15.02
N ALA A 51 -5.16 -0.08 -13.95
CA ALA A 51 -4.75 -0.42 -12.60
C ALA A 51 -5.03 -1.87 -12.21
N PRO A 52 -4.14 -2.54 -11.46
CA PRO A 52 -4.42 -3.87 -10.94
C PRO A 52 -5.54 -3.83 -9.90
N GLU A 53 -6.31 -4.92 -9.80
CA GLU A 53 -7.25 -5.10 -8.68
C GLU A 53 -6.45 -5.26 -7.38
N ARG A 54 -6.73 -4.45 -6.36
CA ARG A 54 -6.07 -4.50 -5.05
C ARG A 54 -6.16 -5.88 -4.40
N LYS A 55 -7.31 -6.54 -4.48
CA LYS A 55 -7.51 -7.90 -3.91
C LYS A 55 -6.50 -8.94 -4.44
N LYS A 56 -5.98 -8.75 -5.66
CA LYS A 56 -5.02 -9.63 -6.33
C LYS A 56 -3.64 -8.99 -6.53
N ALA A 57 -3.49 -7.70 -6.28
CA ALA A 57 -2.24 -6.99 -6.52
C ALA A 57 -1.14 -7.45 -5.56
N ILE A 58 0.09 -7.51 -6.07
CA ILE A 58 1.28 -7.59 -5.26
C ILE A 58 1.62 -6.17 -4.82
N TYR A 59 2.06 -6.03 -3.56
CA TYR A 59 2.36 -4.75 -2.93
C TYR A 59 3.86 -4.61 -2.68
N ALA A 60 4.40 -3.42 -2.92
CA ALA A 60 5.72 -3.00 -2.46
C ALA A 60 5.67 -1.55 -1.96
N PHE A 61 6.79 -1.04 -1.45
CA PHE A 61 6.95 0.31 -0.94
C PHE A 61 8.20 0.94 -1.55
N ASP A 62 8.27 2.26 -1.57
CA ASP A 62 9.43 3.04 -2.05
C ASP A 62 10.64 3.01 -1.10
N CYS A 63 10.45 2.60 0.15
CA CYS A 63 11.51 2.47 1.13
C CYS A 63 11.23 1.34 2.14
N VAL A 64 12.30 0.77 2.70
CA VAL A 64 12.19 -0.33 3.66
C VAL A 64 11.49 0.11 4.95
N GLU A 65 11.65 1.38 5.36
CA GLU A 65 10.97 1.98 6.50
C GLU A 65 9.45 1.82 6.43
N ASN A 66 8.88 2.06 5.24
CA ASN A 66 7.45 1.93 4.99
C ASN A 66 7.01 0.45 5.06
N CYS A 67 7.84 -0.51 4.61
CA CYS A 67 7.55 -1.94 4.80
C CYS A 67 7.35 -2.30 6.28
N VAL A 68 8.20 -1.79 7.16
CA VAL A 68 8.13 -2.11 8.60
C VAL A 68 6.96 -1.42 9.25
N ALA A 69 6.70 -0.16 8.90
CA ALA A 69 5.57 0.56 9.44
C ALA A 69 4.25 -0.12 9.05
N PHE A 70 4.19 -0.72 7.85
CA PHE A 70 3.04 -1.48 7.38
C PHE A 70 2.85 -2.83 8.10
N LYS A 71 3.89 -3.68 8.16
CA LYS A 71 3.77 -5.06 8.71
C LYS A 71 4.05 -5.15 10.21
N GLY A 72 4.66 -4.12 10.80
CA GLY A 72 5.28 -4.15 12.13
C GLY A 72 6.65 -4.82 12.11
N GLN A 73 7.42 -4.65 13.20
CA GLN A 73 8.62 -5.46 13.43
C GLN A 73 8.20 -6.81 14.01
N ASN A 74 8.40 -7.88 13.24
CA ASN A 74 8.34 -9.26 13.71
C ASN A 74 9.52 -10.05 13.12
N ASN A 75 10.03 -11.02 13.88
CA ASN A 75 11.12 -11.91 13.48
C ASN A 75 10.75 -12.82 12.31
N ASP A 76 9.45 -13.01 12.05
CA ASP A 76 8.96 -13.84 10.95
C ASP A 76 8.90 -13.10 9.59
N ASN A 77 9.23 -11.80 9.58
CA ASN A 77 9.17 -10.99 8.36
C ASN A 77 10.48 -11.10 7.57
N PHE A 78 10.34 -11.45 6.29
CA PHE A 78 11.40 -11.35 5.30
C PHE A 78 11.24 -10.07 4.49
N TYR A 79 12.35 -9.41 4.22
CA TYR A 79 12.40 -8.14 3.50
C TYR A 79 13.18 -8.32 2.21
N TYR A 80 12.70 -7.69 1.14
CA TYR A 80 13.24 -7.87 -0.20
C TYR A 80 13.34 -6.55 -0.94
N LYS A 81 14.39 -6.36 -1.73
CA LYS A 81 14.41 -5.40 -2.83
C LYS A 81 13.77 -6.06 -4.05
N VAL A 82 12.87 -5.35 -4.73
CA VAL A 82 12.06 -5.93 -5.80
C VAL A 82 11.98 -5.02 -7.03
N LYS A 83 11.68 -5.64 -8.17
CA LYS A 83 11.28 -4.94 -9.40
C LYS A 83 9.84 -5.34 -9.73
N MET A 84 8.99 -4.37 -10.04
CA MET A 84 7.59 -4.62 -10.36
C MET A 84 7.29 -4.28 -11.82
N LEU A 85 6.33 -4.99 -12.42
CA LEU A 85 5.87 -4.73 -13.78
C LEU A 85 4.84 -3.59 -13.76
N LYS A 86 5.17 -2.44 -14.35
CA LYS A 86 4.26 -1.27 -14.45
C LYS A 86 3.56 -0.95 -13.11
N PRO A 87 4.32 -0.72 -12.02
CA PRO A 87 3.72 -0.49 -10.72
C PRO A 87 2.92 0.81 -10.72
N ILE A 88 1.81 0.83 -9.99
CA ILE A 88 1.02 2.04 -9.71
C ILE A 88 1.23 2.42 -8.25
N ALA A 89 1.69 3.65 -8.02
CA ALA A 89 1.80 4.22 -6.70
C ALA A 89 0.44 4.70 -6.21
N CYS A 90 0.12 4.41 -4.95
CA CYS A 90 -1.09 4.91 -4.29
C CYS A 90 -0.79 5.33 -2.84
N PRO A 91 -1.44 6.36 -2.29
CA PRO A 91 -1.24 6.77 -0.90
C PRO A 91 -1.92 5.82 0.09
N MET A 92 -1.13 5.12 0.91
CA MET A 92 -1.65 4.10 1.83
C MET A 92 -2.57 4.69 2.92
N SER A 93 -2.29 5.91 3.39
CA SER A 93 -3.07 6.58 4.45
C SER A 93 -4.54 6.84 4.09
N LEU A 94 -4.85 6.93 2.80
CA LEU A 94 -6.20 7.14 2.30
C LEU A 94 -7.10 5.91 2.51
N THR A 95 -6.53 4.70 2.55
CA THR A 95 -7.28 3.48 2.91
C THR A 95 -7.84 3.53 4.33
N ASP A 96 -7.13 4.21 5.24
CA ASP A 96 -7.58 4.44 6.62
C ASP A 96 -8.62 5.56 6.71
N ALA A 97 -8.58 6.53 5.78
CA ALA A 97 -9.56 7.60 5.69
C ALA A 97 -10.95 7.07 5.34
N LEU A 98 -11.03 6.16 4.37
CA LEU A 98 -12.29 5.56 3.92
C LEU A 98 -13.12 4.98 5.08
N LYS A 99 -12.47 4.46 6.13
CA LYS A 99 -13.13 3.87 7.30
C LYS A 99 -14.00 4.84 8.11
N ARG A 100 -13.84 6.15 7.92
CA ARG A 100 -14.39 7.19 8.80
C ARG A 100 -15.30 8.18 8.09
N GLU A 101 -15.37 8.12 6.77
CA GLU A 101 -16.04 9.15 5.97
C GLU A 101 -17.31 8.62 5.30
N ASP A 102 -18.16 9.56 4.87
CA ASP A 102 -19.38 9.29 4.10
C ASP A 102 -19.09 8.95 2.63
N GLU A 103 -20.14 8.56 1.90
CA GLU A 103 -20.04 8.14 0.49
C GLU A 103 -19.45 9.22 -0.43
N GLU A 104 -19.84 10.49 -0.26
CA GLU A 104 -19.34 11.60 -1.08
C GLU A 104 -17.82 11.78 -0.89
N ASN A 105 -17.36 11.79 0.35
CA ASN A 105 -15.94 11.90 0.66
C ASN A 105 -15.18 10.63 0.25
N ASN A 106 -15.80 9.44 0.34
CA ASN A 106 -15.19 8.19 -0.10
C ASN A 106 -14.87 8.19 -1.59
N LEU A 107 -15.77 8.70 -2.45
CA LEU A 107 -15.48 8.83 -3.89
C LEU A 107 -14.30 9.77 -4.15
N ARG A 108 -14.21 10.88 -3.42
CA ARG A 108 -13.07 11.81 -3.52
C ARG A 108 -11.77 11.16 -3.08
N ILE A 109 -11.81 10.44 -1.96
CA ILE A 109 -10.67 9.68 -1.45
C ILE A 109 -10.22 8.65 -2.48
N ALA A 110 -11.14 7.91 -3.11
CA ALA A 110 -10.80 6.94 -4.15
C ALA A 110 -10.15 7.59 -5.37
N ASN A 111 -10.63 8.76 -5.81
CA ASN A 111 -10.02 9.48 -6.92
C ASN A 111 -8.60 9.97 -6.58
N GLU A 112 -8.40 10.57 -5.40
CA GLU A 112 -7.06 10.96 -4.94
C GLU A 112 -6.17 9.73 -4.74
N TYR A 113 -6.72 8.60 -4.29
CA TYR A 113 -5.96 7.37 -4.09
C TYR A 113 -5.34 6.85 -5.39
N TRP A 114 -6.12 6.84 -6.47
CA TRP A 114 -5.67 6.34 -7.77
C TRP A 114 -4.93 7.37 -8.62
N ASN A 115 -5.22 8.66 -8.44
CA ASN A 115 -4.67 9.75 -9.25
C ASN A 115 -4.19 10.90 -8.35
N TYR A 116 -3.33 10.60 -7.38
CA TYR A 116 -2.89 11.58 -6.40
C TYR A 116 -2.11 12.72 -7.06
N ASN A 117 -2.26 13.93 -6.50
CA ASN A 117 -1.50 15.12 -6.93
C ASN A 117 -0.66 15.75 -5.81
N GLU A 118 -0.88 15.31 -4.57
CA GLU A 118 -0.15 15.80 -3.41
C GLU A 118 1.17 15.02 -3.17
N ASN A 119 2.04 15.57 -2.32
CA ASN A 119 3.33 14.97 -1.98
C ASN A 119 3.21 13.94 -0.85
N TRP A 120 2.56 12.81 -1.13
CA TRP A 120 2.44 11.68 -0.21
C TRP A 120 3.80 11.02 0.06
N LYS A 121 4.05 10.62 1.30
CA LYS A 121 5.32 10.02 1.76
C LYS A 121 5.24 8.52 2.00
N PHE A 122 4.04 7.98 2.16
CA PHE A 122 3.79 6.58 2.40
C PHE A 122 3.01 6.00 1.22
N LEU A 123 3.75 5.71 0.16
CA LEU A 123 3.21 5.12 -1.06
C LEU A 123 3.31 3.60 -1.01
N GLU A 124 2.19 2.94 -1.31
CA GLU A 124 2.17 1.54 -1.71
C GLU A 124 2.22 1.45 -3.23
N TYR A 125 2.93 0.45 -3.75
CA TYR A 125 3.08 0.20 -5.17
C TYR A 125 2.40 -1.12 -5.52
N LEU A 126 1.44 -1.04 -6.44
CA LEU A 126 0.59 -2.15 -6.85
C LEU A 126 1.02 -2.67 -8.22
N SER A 127 1.15 -3.99 -8.37
CA SER A 127 1.43 -4.62 -9.66
C SER A 127 0.87 -6.03 -9.73
N SER A 128 0.68 -6.55 -10.94
CA SER A 128 0.37 -7.95 -11.18
C SER A 128 1.59 -8.87 -11.16
N GLU A 129 2.81 -8.32 -11.19
CA GLU A 129 4.04 -9.11 -11.22
C GLU A 129 5.19 -8.42 -10.48
N MET A 130 5.94 -9.21 -9.72
CA MET A 130 7.08 -8.76 -8.93
C MET A 130 8.23 -9.75 -9.04
N GLN A 131 9.45 -9.27 -9.23
CA GLN A 131 10.67 -10.06 -9.19
C GLN A 131 11.48 -9.72 -7.94
N ILE A 132 11.94 -10.75 -7.22
CA ILE A 132 12.87 -10.58 -6.09
C ILE A 132 14.27 -10.30 -6.65
N ILE A 133 14.84 -9.14 -6.30
CA ILE A 133 16.17 -8.73 -6.74
C ILE A 133 17.21 -9.01 -5.66
N GLU A 134 16.87 -8.78 -4.40
CA GLU A 134 17.78 -8.92 -3.27
C GLU A 134 17.00 -9.30 -2.01
N ILE A 135 17.61 -10.09 -1.14
CA ILE A 135 17.13 -10.33 0.23
C ILE A 135 17.88 -9.33 1.12
N ILE A 136 17.14 -8.48 1.84
CA ILE A 136 17.73 -7.45 2.68
C ILE A 136 17.60 -7.82 4.17
N PRO A 137 18.55 -7.41 5.02
CA PRO A 137 18.45 -7.67 6.45
C PRO A 137 17.24 -6.96 7.07
N PRO A 138 16.72 -7.49 8.19
CA PRO A 138 15.69 -6.80 8.95
C PRO A 138 16.13 -5.37 9.32
N PRO A 139 15.29 -4.36 9.06
CA PRO A 139 15.59 -2.96 9.35
C PRO A 139 15.62 -2.68 10.86
N ASN A 140 16.55 -1.81 11.26
CA ASN A 140 16.73 -1.41 12.66
C ASN A 140 15.60 -0.50 13.18
N ILE A 141 15.58 -0.25 14.49
CA ILE A 141 14.52 0.53 15.16
C ILE A 141 14.39 1.98 14.65
N ILE A 142 15.49 2.60 14.20
CA ILE A 142 15.49 3.98 13.70
C ILE A 142 14.66 4.06 12.41
N LEU A 143 14.84 3.09 11.51
CA LEU A 143 14.10 2.97 10.26
C LEU A 143 12.59 2.79 10.51
N VAL A 144 12.20 2.06 11.57
CA VAL A 144 10.79 1.91 11.96
C VAL A 144 10.14 3.25 12.31
N ASN A 145 10.83 4.04 13.13
CA ASN A 145 10.30 5.33 13.57
C ASN A 145 10.11 6.27 12.38
N LYS A 146 11.01 6.23 11.40
CA LYS A 146 10.90 7.01 10.17
C LYS A 146 9.69 6.61 9.32
N GLY A 147 9.43 5.30 9.14
CA GLY A 147 8.22 4.84 8.44
C GLY A 147 6.93 5.27 9.13
N LYS A 148 6.89 5.23 10.47
CA LYS A 148 5.75 5.75 11.25
C LYS A 148 5.57 7.26 11.07
N MET A 149 6.66 8.03 11.03
CA MET A 149 6.59 9.47 10.77
C MET A 149 6.05 9.78 9.37
N ASN A 150 6.46 9.03 8.34
CA ASN A 150 5.90 9.16 6.99
C ASN A 150 4.37 8.96 7.02
N TYR A 151 3.90 7.89 7.66
CA TYR A 151 2.47 7.59 7.74
C TYR A 151 1.70 8.68 8.50
N SER A 152 2.23 9.17 9.62
CA SER A 152 1.61 10.26 10.39
C SER A 152 1.54 11.57 9.60
N SER A 153 2.60 11.94 8.89
CA SER A 153 2.62 13.12 8.00
C SER A 153 1.53 13.02 6.93
N ASP A 154 1.32 11.84 6.37
CA ASP A 154 0.29 11.62 5.36
C ASP A 154 -1.11 11.66 5.97
N ARG A 155 -1.32 11.20 7.21
CA ARG A 155 -2.61 11.36 7.90
C ARG A 155 -3.00 12.83 8.10
N GLU A 156 -2.03 13.70 8.39
CA GLU A 156 -2.28 15.15 8.46
C GLU A 156 -2.70 15.72 7.10
N LEU A 157 -2.04 15.27 6.02
CA LEU A 157 -2.39 15.65 4.65
C LEU A 157 -3.81 15.18 4.27
N THR A 158 -4.18 13.94 4.63
CA THR A 158 -5.55 13.43 4.49
C THR A 158 -6.55 14.35 5.20
N GLN A 159 -6.29 14.73 6.45
CA GLN A 159 -7.21 15.59 7.20
C GLN A 159 -7.36 16.96 6.53
N ARG A 160 -6.27 17.53 6.03
CA ARG A 160 -6.31 18.80 5.28
C ARG A 160 -7.15 18.69 4.02
N LEU A 161 -6.96 17.63 3.23
CA LEU A 161 -7.74 17.38 2.03
C LEU A 161 -9.23 17.41 2.38
N LEU A 162 -9.65 16.59 3.34
CA LEU A 162 -11.06 16.50 3.76
C LEU A 162 -11.61 17.81 4.34
N THR A 163 -10.78 18.61 5.04
CA THR A 163 -11.21 19.87 5.65
C THR A 163 -11.35 21.02 4.65
N LEU A 164 -10.46 21.09 3.65
CA LEU A 164 -10.53 22.11 2.59
C LEU A 164 -11.81 21.99 1.77
N TYR A 165 -12.35 20.78 1.63
CA TYR A 165 -13.60 20.56 0.91
C TYR A 165 -14.85 21.01 1.69
N LYS A 166 -14.86 20.86 3.02
CA LYS A 166 -15.96 21.33 3.87
C LYS A 166 -16.15 22.86 3.86
N LYS A 167 -15.15 23.62 3.41
CA LYS A 167 -15.22 25.09 3.28
C LYS A 167 -15.64 25.58 1.89
N LYS A 168 -15.80 24.68 0.92
CA LYS A 168 -16.18 25.01 -0.48
C LYS A 168 -17.63 24.65 -0.82
N GLN A 169 -18.38 24.06 0.12
CA GLN A 169 -19.84 23.89 0.07
C GLN A 169 -20.50 25.06 0.81
#